data_AF-A0A3M2F870-F1
#
_entry.id   AF-A0A3M2F870-F1
#
_cell.length_a   1.000
_cell.length_b   1.000
_cell.length_c   1.000
_cell.angle_alpha   90.00
_cell.angle_beta   90.00
_cell.angle_gamma   90.00
#
_symmetry.space_group_name_H-M   'P 1'
#
loop_
_entity.id
_entity.type
_entity.pdbx_description
1 polymer ?
#
loop_
_entity_poly.entity_id
_entity_poly.type
_entity_poly.pdbx_seq_one_letter_code
_entity_poly.pdbx_strand_id
1 'polypeptide(L)' 'MNLLSSTSEQKIKRELIRMRTYGLPATYTTVNIKGTTWYRLYIPGFVSRAAALKEAQRLRRKLHMQDIWVGK' A
#
# COMPACT_ATOMS: atom_id res chain seq x y z
N MET A 1 0.99 6.54 -1.47
CA MET A 1 -0.32 6.04 -0.97
C MET A 1 -0.13 4.64 -0.39
N ASN A 2 -0.59 4.37 0.83
CA ASN A 2 -0.45 3.06 1.44
C ASN A 2 -1.65 2.17 1.09
N LEU A 3 -1.39 0.87 0.91
CA LEU A 3 -2.35 -0.14 0.51
C LEU A 3 -2.67 -1.13 1.63
N LEU A 4 -1.67 -1.48 2.45
CA LEU A 4 -1.76 -2.48 3.51
C LEU A 4 -0.60 -2.28 4.50
N SER A 5 -0.83 -2.60 5.77
CA SER A 5 0.23 -2.75 6.77
C SER A 5 0.07 -4.07 7.51
N SER A 6 1.19 -4.74 7.80
CA SER A 6 1.20 -6.02 8.50
C SER A 6 2.51 -6.20 9.25
N THR A 7 2.49 -6.88 10.39
CA THR A 7 3.69 -7.30 11.12
C THR A 7 4.35 -8.54 10.51
N SER A 8 3.66 -9.24 9.60
CA SER A 8 4.21 -10.34 8.81
C SER A 8 4.78 -9.84 7.48
N GLU A 9 6.09 -9.97 7.31
CA GLU A 9 6.78 -9.66 6.05
C GLU A 9 6.31 -10.56 4.89
N GLN A 10 6.14 -11.85 5.16
CA GLN A 10 5.68 -12.82 4.16
C GLN A 10 4.30 -12.45 3.59
N LYS A 11 3.39 -11.96 4.44
CA LYS A 11 2.09 -11.46 3.99
C LYS A 11 2.26 -10.27 3.04
N ILE A 12 3.12 -9.30 3.37
CA ILE A 12 3.38 -8.15 2.51
C ILE A 12 4.06 -8.55 1.19
N LYS A 13 4.99 -9.51 1.20
CA LYS A 13 5.61 -10.03 -0.03
C LYS A 13 4.60 -10.69 -0.96
N ARG A 14 3.66 -11.49 -0.44
CA ARG A 14 2.57 -12.08 -1.24
C ARG A 14 1.66 -11.01 -1.85
N GLU A 15 1.26 -10.03 -1.04
CA GLU A 15 0.43 -8.92 -1.53
C GLU A 15 1.17 -8.01 -2.52
N LEU A 16 2.48 -7.80 -2.35
CA LEU A 16 3.32 -7.10 -3.32
C LEU A 16 3.28 -7.77 -4.68
N ILE A 17 3.45 -9.10 -4.72
CA ILE A 17 3.37 -9.87 -5.97
C ILE A 17 1.98 -9.71 -6.59
N ARG A 18 0.92 -9.85 -5.78
CA ARG A 18 -0.47 -9.68 -6.23
C ARG A 18 -0.73 -8.28 -6.82
N MET A 19 -0.23 -7.22 -6.18
CA MET A 19 -0.37 -5.85 -6.70
C MET A 19 0.38 -5.67 -8.02
N ARG A 20 1.57 -6.25 -8.15
CA ARG A 20 2.34 -6.24 -9.41
C ARG A 20 1.63 -7.02 -10.52
N THR A 21 0.97 -8.14 -10.21
CA THR A 21 0.15 -8.86 -11.20
C THR A 21 -1.05 -8.04 -11.69
N TYR A 22 -1.54 -7.09 -10.88
CA TYR A 22 -2.56 -6.12 -11.31
C TYR A 22 -1.98 -4.91 -12.06
N GLY A 23 -0.69 -4.90 -12.38
CA GLY A 23 -0.01 -3.81 -13.07
C GLY A 23 0.23 -2.58 -12.19
N LEU A 24 0.17 -2.72 -10.86
CA LEU A 24 0.42 -1.62 -9.94
C LEU A 24 1.92 -1.54 -9.61
N PRO A 25 2.54 -0.35 -9.65
CA PRO A 25 3.93 -0.15 -9.27
C PRO A 25 4.08 -0.11 -7.74
N ALA A 26 3.59 -1.14 -7.07
CA ALA A 26 3.66 -1.25 -5.62
C ALA A 26 5.09 -1.63 -5.15
N THR A 27 5.44 -1.13 -3.97
CA THR A 27 6.63 -1.46 -3.21
C THR A 27 6.29 -1.54 -1.72
N TYR A 28 7.23 -1.95 -0.87
CA TYR A 28 7.03 -1.91 0.58
C TYR A 28 8.19 -1.28 1.32
N THR A 29 7.92 -0.79 2.52
CA THR A 29 8.92 -0.26 3.45
C THR A 29 8.72 -0.90 4.82
N THR A 30 9.78 -0.89 5.61
CA THR A 30 9.80 -1.40 6.98
C THR A 30 9.84 -0.21 7.93
N VAL A 31 8.95 -0.19 8.92
CA VAL A 31 8.88 0.85 9.94
C VAL A 31 8.80 0.22 11.32
N ASN A 32 9.57 0.72 12.28
CA ASN A 32 9.42 0.33 13.68
C ASN A 32 8.48 1.31 14.39
N ILE A 33 7.44 0.79 15.04
CA ILE A 33 6.48 1.58 15.80
C ILE A 33 6.38 0.97 17.19
N LYS A 34 6.88 1.68 18.20
CA LYS A 34 6.86 1.25 19.61
C LYS A 34 7.47 -0.15 19.79
N GLY A 35 8.62 -0.42 19.17
CA GLY A 35 9.30 -1.71 19.24
C GLY A 35 8.74 -2.78 18.32
N THR A 36 7.60 -2.55 17.67
CA THR A 36 7.02 -3.50 16.70
C THR A 36 7.43 -3.16 15.28
N THR A 37 7.94 -4.13 14.54
CA THR A 37 8.24 -3.98 13.11
C THR A 37 6.97 -4.15 12.29
N TRP A 38 6.66 -3.13 11.49
CA TRP A 38 5.57 -3.12 10.52
C TRP A 38 6.12 -3.02 9.12
N TYR A 39 5.53 -3.80 8.23
CA TYR A 39 5.80 -3.78 6.81
C TYR A 39 4.62 -3.10 6.13
N ARG A 40 4.89 -1.99 5.43
CA ARG A 40 3.86 -1.17 4.77
C ARG A 40 3.99 -1.34 3.27
N LEU A 41 2.94 -1.84 2.62
CA LEU A 41 2.80 -1.88 1.17
C LEU A 41 2.26 -0.53 0.69
N TYR A 42 2.90 0.08 -0.30
CA TYR A 42 2.51 1.39 -0.81
C TYR A 42 2.84 1.57 -2.30
N ILE A 43 2.15 2.51 -2.93
CA ILE A 43 2.44 2.98 -4.29
C ILE A 43 3.11 4.36 -4.16
N PRO A 44 4.35 4.53 -4.68
CA PRO A 44 5.08 5.79 -4.71
C PRO A 44 4.66 6.67 -5.90
N GLY A 45 5.24 7.87 -6.02
CA GLY A 45 5.18 8.66 -7.27
C GLY A 45 3.93 9.50 -7.49
N PHE A 46 3.12 9.76 -6.45
CA PHE A 46 2.01 10.70 -6.58
C PHE A 46 2.48 12.14 -6.40
N VAL A 47 2.26 12.98 -7.42
CA VAL A 47 2.58 14.41 -7.43
C VAL A 47 1.82 15.23 -6.39
N SER A 48 0.68 14.73 -5.90
CA SER A 48 -0.11 15.40 -4.88
C SER A 48 -0.95 14.42 -4.07
N ARG A 49 -1.34 14.85 -2.86
CA ARG A 49 -2.30 14.12 -2.02
C ARG A 49 -3.62 13.86 -2.74
N ALA A 50 -4.08 14.81 -3.55
CA ALA A 50 -5.31 14.67 -4.34
C ALA A 50 -5.17 13.57 -5.41
N ALA A 51 -4.03 13.49 -6.10
CA ALA A 51 -3.75 12.44 -7.07
C ALA A 51 -3.75 11.05 -6.39
N ALA A 52 -3.13 10.94 -5.22
CA ALA A 52 -3.14 9.72 -4.42
C ALA A 52 -4.55 9.32 -3.97
N LEU A 53 -5.39 10.28 -3.56
CA LEU A 53 -6.77 10.00 -3.14
C LEU A 53 -7.66 9.53 -4.29
N LYS A 54 -7.53 10.14 -5.48
CA LYS A 54 -8.27 9.73 -6.68
C LYS A 54 -7.95 8.29 -7.05
N GLU A 55 -6.66 7.94 -6.99
CA GLU A 55 -6.22 6.57 -7.25
C GLU A 55 -6.69 5.59 -6.16
N ALA A 56 -6.67 5.99 -4.89
CA ALA A 56 -7.22 5.19 -3.79
C ALA A 56 -8.69 4.81 -4.03
N GLN A 57 -9.52 5.77 -4.43
CA GLN A 57 -10.94 5.52 -4.73
C GLN A 57 -11.12 4.60 -5.95
N ARG A 58 -10.25 4.71 -6.94
CA ARG A 58 -10.24 3.82 -8.11
C ARG A 58 -9.91 2.38 -7.69
N LEU A 59 -8.88 2.18 -6.88
CA LEU A 59 -8.45 0.85 -6.42
C LEU A 59 -9.43 0.21 -5.43
N ARG A 60 -10.04 0.99 -4.52
CA ARG A 60 -11.11 0.52 -3.63
C ARG A 60 -12.24 -0.14 -4.41
N ARG A 61 -12.66 0.48 -5.52
CA ARG A 61 -13.72 -0.05 -6.41
C ARG A 61 -13.25 -1.25 -7.23
N LYS A 62 -12.03 -1.19 -7.79
CA LYS A 62 -11.53 -2.23 -8.71
C LYS A 62 -11.06 -3.51 -8.01
N LEU A 63 -10.46 -3.39 -6.83
CA LEU A 63 -9.77 -4.49 -6.14
C LEU A 63 -10.39 -4.83 -4.77
N HIS A 64 -11.49 -4.18 -4.39
CA HIS A 64 -12.16 -4.35 -3.09
C HIS A 64 -11.22 -4.16 -1.88
N MET A 65 -10.16 -3.36 -2.05
CA MET A 65 -9.18 -3.10 -1.00
C MET A 65 -9.70 -2.00 -0.07
N GLN A 66 -9.95 -2.32 1.20
CA GLN A 66 -10.49 -1.37 2.18
C GLN A 66 -9.41 -0.63 2.97
N ASP A 67 -8.25 -1.27 3.15
CA ASP A 67 -7.12 -0.75 3.94
C ASP A 67 -6.27 0.29 3.19
N ILE A 68 -6.81 0.99 2.19
CA ILE A 68 -6.04 2.02 1.47
C ILE A 68 -6.13 3.34 2.23
N TRP A 69 -4.99 3.91 2.63
CA TRP A 69 -4.91 5.26 3.20
C TRP A 69 -3.81 6.10 2.54
N VAL A 70 -4.07 7.39 2.40
CA VAL A 70 -3.07 8.35 1.94
C VAL A 70 -2.40 8.93 3.18
N GLY A 71 -1.12 8.58 3.38
CA GLY A 71 -0.28 9.19 4.41
C GLY A 71 -0.07 10.68 4.17
N LYS A 72 0.45 11.38 5.18
CA LYS A 72 0.91 12.76 5.04
C LYS A 72 2.07 12.85 4.06
#